data_AF-A0AAU3U9J3-F1
#
_entry.id   AF-A0AAU3U9J3-F1
#
_cell.length_a   1.000
_cell.length_b   1.000
_cell.length_c   1.000
_cell.angle_alpha   90.00
_cell.angle_beta   90.00
_cell.angle_gamma   90.00
#
_symmetry.space_group_name_H-M   'P 1'
#
loop_
_entity.id
_entity.type
_entity.pdbx_description
1 polymer ?
#
loop_
_entity_poly.entity_id
_entity_poly.type
_entity_poly.pdbx_seq_one_letter_code
_entity_poly.pdbx_strand_id
1 'polypeptide(L)'
;MTDHEQQRRREQFLQSSKDVQEMWTREIAGPDGPLPGAVLDVLEHGHGWLGHVQLVTGRPASDIDKAATAIEKAWDLVPGSVVVDSGGSGAELWVYYRPSAARHHRLRPMGVSHRGKLDTDGLFDGEASHLQDWANRYAHSWKAMRDGGTVDMERFLRRLARLEAGLTDCAYYAKPGVLAGIVEKAGLPYESLSEDVAYAIGMEPRRSSGEKG
;
A
#
# COMPACT_ATOMS: atom_id res chain seq x y z
N MET A 1 15.97 -9.71 -7.19
CA MET A 1 16.00 -9.17 -5.81
C MET A 1 16.18 -10.35 -4.85
N THR A 2 17.14 -10.28 -3.94
CA THR A 2 17.49 -11.39 -3.04
C THR A 2 16.66 -11.36 -1.75
N ASP A 3 16.46 -12.51 -1.09
CA ASP A 3 15.81 -12.60 0.23
C ASP A 3 16.45 -11.65 1.26
N HIS A 4 17.77 -11.42 1.14
CA HIS A 4 18.52 -10.47 1.96
C HIS A 4 18.12 -9.00 1.73
N GLU A 5 17.77 -8.61 0.50
CA GLU A 5 17.30 -7.26 0.19
C GLU A 5 15.88 -7.02 0.72
N GLN A 6 15.02 -8.03 0.64
CA GLN A 6 13.65 -7.95 1.20
C GLN A 6 13.66 -7.95 2.73
N GLN A 7 14.49 -8.77 3.37
CA GLN A 7 14.67 -8.75 4.83
C GLN A 7 15.18 -7.39 5.31
N ARG A 8 16.17 -6.80 4.61
CA ARG A 8 16.68 -5.46 4.92
C ARG A 8 15.60 -4.39 4.80
N ARG A 9 14.77 -4.44 3.74
CA ARG A 9 13.64 -3.53 3.56
C ARG A 9 12.63 -3.64 4.70
N ARG A 10 12.34 -4.86 5.15
CA ARG A 10 11.45 -5.10 6.30
C ARG A 10 11.99 -4.52 7.60
N GLU A 11 13.29 -4.67 7.86
CA GLU A 11 13.93 -4.09 9.04
C GLU A 11 13.94 -2.56 8.99
N GLN A 12 14.21 -1.98 7.82
CA GLN A 12 14.09 -0.54 7.59
C GLN A 12 12.65 -0.07 7.83
N PHE A 13 11.66 -0.78 7.31
CA PHE A 13 10.24 -0.49 7.53
C PHE A 13 9.86 -0.43 9.01
N LEU A 14 10.28 -1.43 9.80
CA LEU A 14 9.98 -1.45 11.24
C LEU A 14 10.65 -0.30 11.99
N GLN A 15 11.83 0.15 11.55
CA GLN A 15 12.50 1.30 12.13
C GLN A 15 11.81 2.62 11.73
N SER A 16 11.54 2.81 10.44
CA SER A 16 10.84 3.99 9.93
C SER A 16 9.47 4.18 10.58
N SER A 17 8.69 3.09 10.76
CA SER A 17 7.40 3.18 11.46
C SER A 17 7.53 3.68 12.89
N LYS A 18 8.60 3.30 13.62
CA LYS A 18 8.88 3.84 14.96
C LYS A 18 9.24 5.32 14.91
N ASP A 19 10.08 5.72 13.97
CA ASP A 19 10.50 7.12 13.84
C ASP A 19 9.29 8.03 13.55
N VAL A 20 8.35 7.57 12.71
CA VAL A 20 7.08 8.27 12.45
C VAL A 20 6.21 8.32 13.71
N GLN A 21 6.10 7.22 14.47
CA GLN A 21 5.34 7.21 15.73
C GLN A 21 5.92 8.20 16.75
N GLU A 22 7.25 8.24 16.91
CA GLU A 22 7.91 9.16 17.82
C GLU A 22 7.70 10.62 17.41
N MET A 23 7.81 10.92 16.10
CA MET A 23 7.54 12.26 15.58
C MET A 23 6.07 12.65 15.77
N TRP A 24 5.13 11.73 15.53
CA TRP A 24 3.72 11.95 15.81
C TRP A 24 3.46 12.29 17.28
N THR A 25 4.01 11.50 18.20
CA THR A 25 3.86 11.73 19.65
C THR A 25 4.38 13.11 20.05
N ARG A 26 5.49 13.55 19.47
CA ARG A 26 6.11 14.84 19.81
C ARG A 26 5.38 16.04 19.18
N GLU A 27 5.14 16.01 17.88
CA GLU A 27 4.70 17.18 17.11
C GLU A 27 3.18 17.28 16.98
N ILE A 28 2.48 16.14 16.97
CA ILE A 28 1.05 16.07 16.65
C ILE A 28 0.21 15.78 17.89
N ALA A 29 0.59 14.77 18.67
CA ALA A 29 -0.15 14.29 19.82
C ALA A 29 0.37 14.80 21.18
N GLY A 30 1.41 15.63 21.17
CA GLY A 30 1.92 16.29 22.37
C GLY A 30 0.87 17.23 23.00
N PRO A 31 1.09 17.71 24.24
CA PRO A 31 0.14 18.58 24.95
C PRO A 31 -0.23 19.85 24.18
N ASP A 32 0.73 20.42 23.45
CA ASP A 32 0.56 21.63 22.63
C ASP A 32 0.33 21.31 21.13
N GLY A 33 0.20 20.02 20.80
CA GLY A 33 0.02 19.56 19.43
C GLY A 33 -1.41 19.80 18.90
N PRO A 34 -1.61 19.71 17.58
CA PRO A 34 -2.93 19.83 16.96
C PRO A 34 -3.93 18.74 17.37
N LEU A 35 -3.45 17.55 17.78
CA LEU A 35 -4.28 16.42 18.20
C LEU A 35 -3.83 15.83 19.55
N PRO A 36 -3.88 16.58 20.67
CA PRO A 36 -3.32 16.14 21.94
C PRO A 36 -3.87 14.79 22.40
N GLY A 37 -2.97 13.86 22.72
CA GLY A 37 -3.31 12.51 23.19
C GLY A 37 -3.81 11.55 22.10
N ALA A 38 -3.83 11.94 20.83
CA ALA A 38 -4.18 11.03 19.74
C ALA A 38 -3.09 9.97 19.53
N VAL A 39 -3.49 8.72 19.30
CA VAL A 39 -2.57 7.61 19.04
C VAL A 39 -2.53 7.34 17.54
N LEU A 40 -1.32 7.10 17.02
CA LEU A 40 -1.08 6.71 15.63
C LEU A 40 -0.52 5.30 15.57
N ASP A 41 -1.23 4.42 14.87
CA ASP A 41 -0.71 3.12 14.46
C ASP A 41 -0.15 3.25 13.04
N VAL A 42 1.18 3.27 12.89
CA VAL A 42 1.86 3.61 11.63
C VAL A 42 2.19 2.38 10.83
N LEU A 43 2.01 2.51 9.52
CA LEU A 43 2.50 1.65 8.47
C LEU A 43 3.31 2.49 7.47
N GLU A 44 4.64 2.35 7.46
CA GLU A 44 5.45 3.02 6.44
C GLU A 44 5.07 2.52 5.03
N HIS A 45 5.04 3.43 4.05
CA HIS A 45 4.75 3.08 2.66
C HIS A 45 5.89 3.64 1.81
N GLY A 46 6.39 2.96 0.78
CA GLY A 46 7.58 3.52 0.09
C GLY A 46 7.38 4.85 -0.62
N HIS A 47 6.15 5.36 -0.71
CA HIS A 47 5.85 6.73 -1.16
C HIS A 47 5.46 7.69 -0.03
N GLY A 48 5.60 7.28 1.23
CA GLY A 48 5.26 8.06 2.42
C GLY A 48 4.99 7.18 3.65
N TRP A 49 3.83 7.34 4.27
CA TRP A 49 3.36 6.44 5.32
C TRP A 49 1.85 6.53 5.44
N LEU A 50 1.25 5.45 5.89
CA LEU A 50 -0.14 5.37 6.29
C LEU A 50 -0.18 5.26 7.80
N GLY A 51 -1.24 5.75 8.44
CA GLY A 51 -1.51 5.35 9.80
C GLY A 51 -2.96 5.47 10.19
N HIS A 52 -3.35 4.64 11.14
CA HIS A 52 -4.67 4.72 11.76
C HIS A 52 -4.61 5.67 12.95
N VAL A 53 -5.51 6.65 12.98
CA VAL A 53 -5.56 7.64 14.05
C VAL A 53 -6.70 7.32 15.00
N GLN A 54 -6.35 7.09 16.27
CA GLN A 54 -7.30 7.00 17.36
C GLN A 54 -7.32 8.32 18.12
N LEU A 55 -8.43 9.05 18.01
CA LEU A 55 -8.64 10.28 18.76
C LEU A 55 -9.06 9.99 20.21
N VAL A 56 -8.74 10.92 21.10
CA VAL A 56 -9.28 10.93 22.47
C VAL A 56 -10.81 11.00 22.42
N THR A 57 -11.47 10.24 23.30
CA THR A 57 -12.94 10.19 23.42
C THR A 57 -13.55 11.59 23.46
N GLY A 58 -14.57 11.81 22.61
CA GLY A 58 -15.29 13.09 22.53
C GLY A 58 -14.76 14.05 21.46
N ARG A 59 -13.65 13.74 20.78
CA ARG A 59 -13.20 14.52 19.63
C ARG A 59 -13.82 14.03 18.31
N PRO A 60 -14.22 14.94 17.41
CA PRO A 60 -14.75 14.56 16.10
C PRO A 60 -13.62 14.12 15.16
N ALA A 61 -13.91 13.16 14.27
CA ALA A 61 -12.96 12.73 13.23
C ALA A 61 -12.46 13.90 12.34
N SER A 62 -13.29 14.94 12.17
CA SER A 62 -12.94 16.14 11.42
C SER A 62 -11.83 16.98 12.04
N ASP A 63 -11.40 16.72 13.27
CA ASP A 63 -10.18 17.33 13.82
C ASP A 63 -8.93 16.85 13.09
N ILE A 64 -8.94 15.65 12.51
CA ILE A 64 -7.82 15.11 11.74
C ILE A 64 -7.68 15.85 10.42
N ASP A 65 -8.81 16.17 9.76
CA ASP A 65 -8.82 17.02 8.56
C ASP A 65 -8.16 18.38 8.84
N LYS A 66 -8.42 18.96 10.01
CA LYS A 66 -7.81 20.24 10.43
C LYS A 66 -6.33 20.12 10.76
N ALA A 67 -5.89 18.94 11.20
CA ALA A 67 -4.49 18.66 11.54
C ALA A 67 -3.61 18.42 10.30
N ALA A 68 -4.19 18.20 9.11
CA ALA A 68 -3.44 17.87 7.89
C ALA A 68 -2.30 18.85 7.59
N THR A 69 -2.53 20.16 7.71
CA THR A 69 -1.49 21.18 7.50
C THR A 69 -0.36 21.13 8.54
N ALA A 70 -0.68 20.81 9.79
CA ALA A 70 0.33 20.65 10.83
C ALA A 70 1.16 19.37 10.60
N ILE A 71 0.53 18.30 10.13
CA ILE A 71 1.20 17.06 9.72
C ILE A 71 2.13 17.34 8.53
N GLU A 72 1.67 18.06 7.51
CA GLU A 72 2.52 18.44 6.38
C GLU A 72 3.75 19.22 6.85
N LYS A 73 3.58 20.16 7.79
CA LYS A 73 4.70 20.92 8.35
C LYS A 73 5.67 20.06 9.18
N ALA A 74 5.17 19.15 10.00
CA ALA A 74 6.00 18.32 10.87
C ALA A 74 6.95 17.39 10.08
N TRP A 75 6.52 16.95 8.89
CA TRP A 75 7.32 16.11 7.98
C TRP A 75 7.95 16.88 6.80
N ASP A 76 7.94 18.22 6.82
CA ASP A 76 8.45 19.07 5.74
C ASP A 76 7.89 18.71 4.34
N LEU A 77 6.59 18.44 4.29
CA LEU A 77 5.89 18.00 3.08
C LEU A 77 5.32 19.17 2.31
N VAL A 78 5.25 19.00 0.99
CA VAL A 78 4.56 19.94 0.11
C VAL A 78 3.05 19.89 0.40
N PRO A 79 2.35 21.03 0.48
CA PRO A 79 0.90 21.05 0.72
C PRO A 79 0.08 20.19 -0.25
N GLY A 80 -0.94 19.53 0.28
CA GLY A 80 -1.82 18.60 -0.45
C GLY A 80 -1.31 17.15 -0.48
N SER A 81 -0.24 16.84 0.26
CA SER A 81 0.40 15.53 0.37
C SER A 81 -0.27 14.60 1.37
N VAL A 82 -1.10 15.14 2.26
CA VAL A 82 -1.87 14.37 3.23
C VAL A 82 -3.29 14.11 2.70
N VAL A 83 -3.75 12.87 2.80
CA VAL A 83 -5.13 12.45 2.56
C VAL A 83 -5.68 11.87 3.85
N VAL A 84 -6.80 12.42 4.32
CA VAL A 84 -7.55 11.86 5.45
C VAL A 84 -8.73 11.10 4.86
N ASP A 85 -8.82 9.81 5.15
CA ASP A 85 -10.00 9.01 4.87
C ASP A 85 -10.74 8.76 6.17
N SER A 86 -11.88 9.45 6.32
CA SER A 86 -12.73 9.37 7.51
C SER A 86 -13.76 8.24 7.43
N GLY A 87 -13.65 7.31 6.46
CA GLY A 87 -14.56 6.20 6.27
C GLY A 87 -14.35 5.05 7.26
N GLY A 88 -15.29 4.81 8.18
CA GLY A 88 -15.32 3.61 9.03
C GLY A 88 -15.21 3.88 10.54
N SER A 89 -14.69 2.91 11.32
CA SER A 89 -14.65 2.97 12.79
C SER A 89 -13.43 3.73 13.38
N GLY A 90 -12.82 4.60 12.59
CA GLY A 90 -11.69 5.47 12.90
C GLY A 90 -11.12 6.04 11.60
N ALA A 91 -10.33 7.11 11.67
CA ALA A 91 -9.81 7.76 10.46
C ALA A 91 -8.46 7.19 10.05
N GLU A 92 -8.27 7.03 8.75
CA GLU A 92 -7.02 6.64 8.13
C GLU A 92 -6.32 7.88 7.58
N LEU A 93 -5.02 7.96 7.81
CA LEU A 93 -4.17 9.07 7.41
C LEU A 93 -3.14 8.57 6.42
N TRP A 94 -3.24 9.00 5.17
CA TRP A 94 -2.26 8.71 4.13
C TRP A 94 -1.38 9.92 3.92
N VAL A 95 -0.10 9.79 4.20
CA VAL A 95 0.89 10.84 4.05
C VAL A 95 1.81 10.44 2.91
N TYR A 96 1.91 11.28 1.89
CA TYR A 96 2.76 11.03 0.74
C TYR A 96 3.95 12.00 0.71
N TYR A 97 5.11 11.56 0.26
CA TYR A 97 6.24 12.47 0.00
C TYR A 97 6.02 13.36 -1.22
N ARG A 98 4.99 13.08 -2.04
CA ARG A 98 4.63 13.87 -3.23
C ARG A 98 3.11 14.10 -3.32
N PRO A 99 2.64 15.35 -3.55
CA PRO A 99 1.22 15.64 -3.73
C PRO A 99 0.56 14.88 -4.90
N SER A 100 1.33 14.49 -5.92
CA SER A 100 0.82 13.71 -7.06
C SER A 100 0.33 12.33 -6.65
N ALA A 101 1.00 11.68 -5.68
CA ALA A 101 0.59 10.38 -5.16
C ALA A 101 -0.69 10.52 -4.33
N ALA A 102 -0.78 11.55 -3.48
CA ALA A 102 -2.00 11.90 -2.75
C ALA A 102 -3.18 12.19 -3.69
N ARG A 103 -2.95 12.93 -4.79
CA ARG A 103 -3.98 13.18 -5.81
C ARG A 103 -4.42 11.88 -6.50
N HIS A 104 -3.48 10.99 -6.82
CA HIS A 104 -3.81 9.69 -7.40
C HIS A 104 -4.68 8.86 -6.45
N HIS A 105 -4.31 8.79 -5.17
CA HIS A 105 -5.09 8.14 -4.12
C HIS A 105 -6.53 8.65 -4.11
N ARG A 106 -6.75 9.96 -4.03
CA ARG A 106 -8.10 10.57 -3.99
C ARG A 106 -8.96 10.17 -5.20
N LEU A 107 -8.36 9.97 -6.37
CA LEU A 107 -9.07 9.58 -7.59
C LEU A 107 -9.33 8.07 -7.67
N ARG A 108 -8.51 7.26 -6.98
CA ARG A 108 -8.56 5.80 -7.02
C ARG A 108 -8.22 5.25 -5.61
N PRO A 109 -9.10 5.45 -4.62
CA PRO A 109 -8.79 5.10 -3.23
C PRO A 109 -8.56 3.60 -3.12
N MET A 110 -7.39 3.19 -2.64
CA MET A 110 -7.12 1.80 -2.32
C MET A 110 -7.86 1.48 -1.03
N GLY A 111 -8.87 0.62 -1.11
CA GLY A 111 -9.54 0.10 0.07
C GLY A 111 -8.66 -1.00 0.65
N VAL A 112 -7.77 -0.64 1.56
CA VAL A 112 -6.99 -1.62 2.31
C VAL A 112 -7.30 -1.39 3.78
N SER A 113 -8.09 -2.30 4.32
CA SER A 113 -8.44 -2.33 5.74
C SER A 113 -7.23 -2.85 6.51
N HIS A 114 -6.25 -2.00 6.78
CA HIS A 114 -5.04 -2.39 7.50
C HIS A 114 -5.27 -2.41 9.02
N ARG A 115 -6.17 -3.28 9.49
CA ARG A 115 -6.37 -3.50 10.92
C ARG A 115 -5.60 -4.72 11.38
N GLY A 116 -4.82 -4.55 12.44
CA GLY A 116 -4.30 -5.67 13.23
C GLY A 116 -2.81 -5.91 13.08
N LYS A 117 -2.35 -7.03 13.62
CA LYS A 117 -0.94 -7.42 13.53
C LYS A 117 -0.70 -8.08 12.18
N LEU A 118 0.49 -7.88 11.63
CA LEU A 118 0.98 -8.70 10.52
C LEU A 118 0.90 -10.17 10.91
N ASP A 119 0.35 -10.98 10.00
CA ASP A 119 0.28 -12.41 10.13
C ASP A 119 1.65 -13.08 9.88
N THR A 120 1.65 -14.40 9.76
CA THR A 120 2.87 -15.17 9.49
C THR A 120 3.46 -14.90 8.12
N ASP A 121 2.69 -14.38 7.17
CA ASP A 121 3.12 -14.06 5.81
C ASP A 121 3.53 -12.59 5.70
N GLY A 122 3.42 -11.84 6.79
CA GLY A 122 3.71 -10.42 6.81
C GLY A 122 2.62 -9.65 6.07
N LEU A 123 1.36 -10.05 6.16
CA LEU A 123 0.21 -9.29 5.64
C LEU A 123 -0.77 -8.95 6.76
N PHE A 124 -1.54 -7.88 6.60
CA PHE A 124 -2.67 -7.56 7.46
C PHE A 124 -3.87 -8.45 7.14
N ASP A 125 -4.78 -8.56 8.11
CA ASP A 125 -5.98 -9.37 7.97
C ASP A 125 -6.79 -8.95 6.72
N GLY A 126 -7.14 -9.94 5.91
CA GLY A 126 -7.89 -9.75 4.66
C GLY A 126 -7.07 -9.32 3.43
N GLU A 127 -5.83 -8.87 3.56
CA GLU A 127 -5.03 -8.40 2.41
C GLU A 127 -4.75 -9.50 1.40
N ALA A 128 -4.34 -10.67 1.89
CA ALA A 128 -4.08 -11.83 1.03
C ALA A 128 -5.33 -12.19 0.21
N SER A 129 -6.52 -12.18 0.83
CA SER A 129 -7.79 -12.46 0.17
C SER A 129 -8.15 -11.38 -0.85
N HIS A 130 -7.96 -10.10 -0.49
CA HIS A 130 -8.29 -8.98 -1.35
C HIS A 130 -7.36 -8.92 -2.57
N LEU A 131 -6.06 -9.13 -2.38
CA LEU A 131 -5.09 -9.27 -3.46
C LEU A 131 -5.43 -10.45 -4.36
N GLN A 132 -5.76 -11.60 -3.77
CA GLN A 132 -6.16 -12.78 -4.52
C GLN A 132 -7.41 -12.53 -5.39
N ASP A 133 -8.40 -11.81 -4.86
CA ASP A 133 -9.61 -11.43 -5.59
C ASP A 133 -9.30 -10.53 -6.78
N TRP A 134 -8.45 -9.51 -6.61
CA TRP A 134 -8.03 -8.66 -7.71
C TRP A 134 -7.16 -9.40 -8.73
N ALA A 135 -6.27 -10.27 -8.29
CA ALA A 135 -5.47 -11.12 -9.15
C ALA A 135 -6.37 -12.02 -10.02
N ASN A 136 -7.39 -12.66 -9.43
CA ASN A 136 -8.36 -13.48 -10.16
C ASN A 136 -9.18 -12.67 -11.18
N ARG A 137 -9.66 -11.49 -10.80
CA ARG A 137 -10.42 -10.59 -11.70
C ARG A 137 -9.56 -10.11 -12.87
N TYR A 138 -8.30 -9.79 -12.60
CA TYR A 138 -7.34 -9.39 -13.62
C TYR A 138 -6.99 -10.56 -14.54
N ALA A 139 -6.65 -11.73 -13.99
CA ALA A 139 -6.34 -12.96 -14.71
C ALA A 139 -7.42 -13.35 -15.71
N HIS A 140 -8.69 -13.23 -15.33
CA HIS A 140 -9.81 -13.46 -16.25
C HIS A 140 -9.77 -12.52 -17.48
N SER A 141 -9.43 -11.25 -17.27
CA SER A 141 -9.34 -10.25 -18.34
C SER A 141 -8.09 -10.44 -19.19
N TRP A 142 -6.97 -10.76 -18.55
CA TRP A 142 -5.68 -11.08 -19.18
C TRP A 142 -5.79 -12.28 -20.11
N LYS A 143 -6.39 -13.38 -19.63
CA LYS A 143 -6.62 -14.58 -20.44
C LYS A 143 -7.50 -14.28 -21.64
N ALA A 144 -8.63 -13.59 -21.45
CA ALA A 144 -9.52 -13.22 -22.54
C ALA A 144 -8.79 -12.41 -23.63
N MET A 145 -7.93 -11.47 -23.24
CA MET A 145 -7.11 -10.70 -24.18
C MET A 145 -6.09 -11.58 -24.91
N ARG A 146 -5.39 -12.48 -24.20
CA ARG A 146 -4.39 -13.38 -24.78
C ARG A 146 -5.00 -14.40 -25.76
N ASP A 147 -6.21 -14.83 -25.48
CA ASP A 147 -6.97 -15.77 -26.33
C ASP A 147 -7.63 -15.07 -27.54
N GLY A 148 -7.36 -13.76 -27.76
CA GLY A 148 -7.89 -12.98 -28.89
C GLY A 148 -9.35 -12.54 -28.72
N GLY A 149 -9.89 -12.60 -27.50
CA GLY A 149 -11.24 -12.16 -27.19
C GLY A 149 -11.39 -10.65 -27.08
N THR A 150 -12.64 -10.17 -27.18
CA THR A 150 -12.97 -8.75 -26.96
C THR A 150 -12.88 -8.42 -25.48
N VAL A 151 -12.07 -7.41 -25.14
CA VAL A 151 -11.89 -6.94 -23.76
C VAL A 151 -12.24 -5.46 -23.64
N ASP A 152 -13.01 -5.14 -22.60
CA ASP A 152 -13.23 -3.76 -22.15
C ASP A 152 -11.91 -3.21 -21.57
N MET A 153 -11.23 -2.39 -22.37
CA MET A 153 -9.90 -1.86 -22.02
C MET A 153 -9.92 -0.97 -20.77
N GLU A 154 -11.00 -0.24 -20.51
CA GLU A 154 -11.10 0.58 -19.31
C GLU A 154 -11.17 -0.31 -18.06
N ARG A 155 -11.99 -1.35 -18.10
CA ARG A 155 -12.09 -2.34 -17.03
C ARG A 155 -10.80 -3.13 -16.84
N PHE A 156 -10.13 -3.48 -17.94
CA PHE A 156 -8.83 -4.15 -17.92
C PHE A 156 -7.79 -3.31 -17.18
N LEU A 157 -7.59 -2.06 -17.61
CA LEU A 157 -6.64 -1.14 -17.00
C LEU A 157 -6.99 -0.82 -15.55
N ARG A 158 -8.27 -0.72 -15.21
CA ARG A 158 -8.73 -0.53 -13.84
C ARG A 158 -8.36 -1.70 -12.94
N ARG A 159 -8.52 -2.94 -13.43
CA ARG A 159 -8.17 -4.16 -12.68
C ARG A 159 -6.67 -4.29 -12.51
N LEU A 160 -5.89 -4.03 -13.57
CA LEU A 160 -4.43 -4.01 -13.53
C LEU A 160 -3.93 -3.00 -12.49
N ALA A 161 -4.36 -1.74 -12.61
CA ALA A 161 -3.93 -0.68 -11.69
C ALA A 161 -4.29 -0.97 -10.22
N ARG A 162 -5.44 -1.62 -9.97
CA ARG A 162 -5.86 -2.01 -8.61
C ARG A 162 -4.99 -3.14 -8.04
N LEU A 163 -4.65 -4.11 -8.87
CA LEU A 163 -3.76 -5.19 -8.47
C LEU A 163 -2.34 -4.67 -8.21
N GLU A 164 -1.77 -3.92 -9.15
CA GLU A 164 -0.40 -3.40 -9.04
C GLU A 164 -0.21 -2.44 -7.88
N ALA A 165 -1.22 -1.59 -7.60
CA ALA A 165 -1.21 -0.76 -6.41
C ALA A 165 -1.14 -1.62 -5.14
N GLY A 166 -2.02 -2.62 -5.01
CA GLY A 166 -2.03 -3.47 -3.81
C GLY A 166 -0.75 -4.30 -3.64
N LEU A 167 -0.18 -4.79 -4.74
CA LEU A 167 1.10 -5.50 -4.74
C LEU A 167 2.24 -4.56 -4.30
N THR A 168 2.27 -3.34 -4.81
CA THR A 168 3.27 -2.33 -4.43
C THR A 168 3.14 -1.95 -2.97
N ASP A 169 1.91 -1.75 -2.49
CA ASP A 169 1.62 -1.41 -1.10
C ASP A 169 2.12 -2.52 -0.16
N CYS A 170 1.82 -3.78 -0.48
CA CYS A 170 2.21 -4.92 0.36
C CYS A 170 3.69 -5.29 0.26
N ALA A 171 4.38 -4.96 -0.84
CA ALA A 171 5.76 -5.37 -1.09
C ALA A 171 6.78 -4.87 -0.04
N TYR A 172 6.41 -3.87 0.76
CA TYR A 172 7.25 -3.31 1.81
C TYR A 172 7.32 -4.17 3.07
N TYR A 173 6.25 -4.90 3.39
CA TYR A 173 6.12 -5.63 4.65
C TYR A 173 5.80 -7.12 4.49
N ALA A 174 5.31 -7.53 3.31
CA ALA A 174 5.11 -8.93 2.97
C ALA A 174 6.42 -9.71 2.99
N LYS A 175 6.35 -10.98 3.42
CA LYS A 175 7.49 -11.88 3.34
C LYS A 175 7.89 -12.19 1.90
N PRO A 176 9.17 -12.53 1.67
CA PRO A 176 9.63 -13.03 0.38
C PRO A 176 8.74 -14.12 -0.20
N GLY A 177 8.40 -13.98 -1.49
CA GLY A 177 7.63 -14.97 -2.25
C GLY A 177 6.13 -14.98 -2.00
N VAL A 178 5.60 -14.34 -0.95
CA VAL A 178 4.16 -14.34 -0.64
C VAL A 178 3.35 -13.70 -1.77
N LEU A 179 3.73 -12.49 -2.17
CA LEU A 179 3.03 -11.73 -3.20
C LEU A 179 3.16 -12.37 -4.59
N ALA A 180 4.37 -12.85 -4.94
CA ALA A 180 4.58 -13.64 -6.15
C ALA A 180 3.68 -14.89 -6.15
N GLY A 181 3.58 -15.60 -5.03
CA GLY A 181 2.71 -16.77 -4.88
C GLY A 181 1.22 -16.47 -5.09
N ILE A 182 0.72 -15.31 -4.63
CA ILE A 182 -0.66 -14.88 -4.88
C ILE A 182 -0.92 -14.67 -6.38
N VAL A 183 0.00 -13.98 -7.06
CA VAL A 183 -0.09 -13.68 -8.50
C VAL A 183 0.01 -14.96 -9.33
N GLU A 184 0.99 -15.81 -9.04
CA GLU A 184 1.22 -17.08 -9.73
C GLU A 184 0.05 -18.05 -9.55
N LYS A 185 -0.54 -18.10 -8.35
CA LYS A 185 -1.74 -18.91 -8.07
C LYS A 185 -2.96 -18.46 -8.89
N ALA A 186 -3.04 -17.17 -9.24
CA ALA A 186 -4.06 -16.66 -10.15
C ALA A 186 -3.77 -16.98 -11.63
N GLY A 187 -2.62 -17.59 -11.95
CA GLY A 187 -2.20 -17.95 -13.30
C GLY A 187 -1.63 -16.78 -14.10
N LEU A 188 -1.19 -15.72 -13.43
CA LEU A 188 -0.61 -14.53 -14.03
C LEU A 188 0.92 -14.72 -14.20
N PRO A 189 1.44 -14.70 -15.44
CA PRO A 189 2.88 -14.78 -15.66
C PRO A 189 3.56 -13.42 -15.47
N TYR A 190 4.89 -13.40 -15.46
CA TYR A 190 5.70 -12.18 -15.31
C TYR A 190 5.26 -11.05 -16.25
N GLU A 191 5.03 -11.35 -17.52
CA GLU A 191 4.66 -10.38 -18.56
C GLU A 191 3.24 -9.80 -18.43
N SER A 192 2.46 -10.27 -17.45
CA SER A 192 1.11 -9.75 -17.19
C SER A 192 1.11 -8.53 -16.28
N LEU A 193 2.22 -8.19 -15.65
CA LEU A 193 2.38 -7.02 -14.80
C LEU A 193 3.43 -6.07 -15.39
N SER A 194 3.45 -4.84 -14.90
CA SER A 194 4.55 -3.90 -15.13
C SER A 194 5.85 -4.48 -14.55
N GLU A 195 6.95 -4.27 -15.28
CA GLU A 195 8.26 -4.89 -15.00
C GLU A 195 8.76 -4.59 -13.59
N ASP A 196 8.59 -3.34 -13.15
CA ASP A 196 8.97 -2.84 -11.84
C ASP A 196 8.15 -3.49 -10.72
N VAL A 197 6.84 -3.67 -10.91
CA VAL A 197 5.96 -4.35 -9.95
C VAL A 197 6.31 -5.83 -9.86
N ALA A 198 6.46 -6.52 -11.00
CA ALA A 198 6.84 -7.94 -11.04
C ALA A 198 8.19 -8.17 -10.35
N TYR A 199 9.17 -7.30 -10.61
CA TYR A 199 10.46 -7.33 -9.94
C TYR A 199 10.34 -7.05 -8.44
N ALA A 200 9.54 -6.06 -8.04
CA ALA A 200 9.34 -5.66 -6.65
C ALA A 200 8.72 -6.75 -5.78
N ILE A 201 7.93 -7.67 -6.36
CA ILE A 201 7.36 -8.81 -5.62
C ILE A 201 8.17 -10.10 -5.76
N GLY A 202 9.29 -10.07 -6.50
CA GLY A 202 10.20 -11.20 -6.65
C GLY A 202 9.81 -12.20 -7.76
N MET A 203 8.99 -11.81 -8.73
CA MET A 203 8.76 -12.63 -9.93
C MET A 203 9.96 -12.54 -10.88
N GLU A 204 10.24 -13.63 -11.59
CA GLU A 204 11.27 -13.67 -12.62
C GLU A 204 10.65 -13.92 -14.01
N PRO A 205 11.21 -13.32 -15.08
CA PRO A 205 10.83 -13.67 -16.43
C PRO A 205 11.15 -15.14 -16.68
N ARG A 206 10.20 -15.88 -17.27
CA ARG A 206 10.48 -17.26 -17.70
C ARG A 206 11.63 -17.22 -18.71
N ARG A 207 12.79 -17.77 -18.33
CA ARG A 207 13.86 -18.05 -19.29
C ARG A 207 13.29 -19.02 -20.32
N SER A 208 13.20 -18.59 -21.58
CA SER A 208 12.89 -19.49 -22.68
C SER A 208 13.95 -20.60 -22.67
N SER A 209 13.53 -21.80 -22.31
CA SER A 209 14.35 -23.00 -22.44
C SER A 209 14.53 -23.29 -23.94
N GLY A 210 15.55 -22.68 -24.53
CA GLY A 210 16.26 -23.12 -25.73
C GLY A 210 15.44 -23.23 -27.01
N GLU A 211 15.69 -22.30 -27.94
CA GLU A 211 16.02 -22.71 -29.29
C GLU A 211 17.20 -23.70 -29.19
N LYS A 212 16.91 -25.00 -29.27
CA LYS A 212 17.90 -25.97 -29.73
C LYS A 212 17.88 -25.89 -31.26
N GLY A 213 19.05 -25.58 -31.82
CA GLY A 213 19.27 -25.41 -33.26
C GLY A 213 19.14 -26.67 -34.09
#